data_AF-A0A2G3LIN9-F1
#
_entry.id   AF-A0A2G3LIN9-F1
#
_cell.length_a   1.000
_cell.length_b   1.000
_cell.length_c   1.000
_cell.angle_alpha   90.00
_cell.angle_beta   90.00
_cell.angle_gamma   90.00
#
_symmetry.space_group_name_H-M   'P 1'
#
loop_
_entity.id
_entity.type
_entity.pdbx_description
1 polymer ?
#
loop_
_entity_poly.entity_id
_entity_poly.type
_entity_poly.pdbx_seq_one_letter_code
_entity_poly.pdbx_strand_id
1 'polypeptide(L)'
;MENLIKGQRLALSGLVTGNVVQLGLASAGVPLDFACFGLDANGKLSDDRYMTFFNQPRTPCGGVEAAAPSGDAAGFSYQLDRLPAAIERLVVTAAIDGAATMAQLGSGHLRLLDGGRELARYAYAGIDFAQEKAVMLGEFYRKDGSWRFMAVGQGFNGGLDALVAHFGGEVAQAVEEPAPSPKISLSKISLTKAGQTHKVSLEKGAGAPSKLTVKATWVDNGDGDDDNDDLDLRVGILLPNGQMRFIQAPDTPGNFDAMPFVRHLGDVAGASGKEPATETVEVNPALAQHYGGTVGLVFSVYSAVANGAVSVASMRPKMVMQYGEQIVECAFDFRLSKAADDDSVYTYVIGMARITPDSIILEPSGKTSEPGSEATPWLSWQGENLQLAFNGPVVFKGEDKEDEDDCNADNPRRYIA
;
A
#
# COMPACT_ATOMS: atom_id res chain seq x y z
N MET A 1 -32.72 7.53 -21.21
CA MET A 1 -31.91 7.89 -20.04
C MET A 1 -32.86 8.32 -18.95
N GLU A 2 -32.86 7.62 -17.81
CA GLU A 2 -33.68 7.93 -16.64
C GLU A 2 -32.94 8.85 -15.67
N ASN A 3 -33.61 9.87 -15.14
CA ASN A 3 -33.07 10.68 -14.04
C ASN A 3 -33.54 10.07 -12.72
N LEU A 4 -32.59 9.58 -11.93
CA LEU A 4 -32.83 8.95 -10.65
C LEU A 4 -32.82 10.01 -9.54
N ILE A 5 -33.73 9.87 -8.59
CA ILE A 5 -33.69 10.57 -7.30
C ILE A 5 -33.21 9.66 -6.18
N LYS A 6 -32.81 10.24 -5.05
CA LYS A 6 -32.41 9.50 -3.85
C LYS A 6 -33.45 8.44 -3.47
N GLY A 7 -33.02 7.18 -3.32
CA GLY A 7 -33.85 6.02 -3.01
C GLY A 7 -34.55 5.36 -4.22
N GLN A 8 -34.44 5.93 -5.42
CA GLN A 8 -35.07 5.37 -6.61
C GLN A 8 -34.34 4.11 -7.07
N ARG A 9 -35.12 3.08 -7.42
CA ARG A 9 -34.65 1.78 -7.89
C ARG A 9 -34.89 1.62 -9.38
N LEU A 10 -33.95 0.94 -10.04
CA LEU A 10 -33.97 0.65 -11.47
C LEU A 10 -33.71 -0.86 -11.66
N ALA A 11 -34.59 -1.55 -12.38
CA ALA A 11 -34.32 -2.92 -12.79
C ALA A 11 -33.37 -2.91 -13.99
N LEU A 12 -32.28 -3.69 -13.95
CA LEU A 12 -31.33 -3.73 -15.08
C LEU A 12 -31.77 -4.69 -16.18
N SER A 13 -32.67 -5.63 -15.86
CA SER A 13 -33.25 -6.56 -16.82
C SER A 13 -33.96 -5.82 -17.95
N GLY A 14 -33.54 -6.08 -19.19
CA GLY A 14 -34.07 -5.44 -20.39
C GLY A 14 -33.50 -4.04 -20.70
N LEU A 15 -32.76 -3.42 -19.78
CA LEU A 15 -32.05 -2.15 -20.03
C LEU A 15 -30.61 -2.37 -20.47
N VAL A 16 -29.94 -3.34 -19.84
CA VAL A 16 -28.58 -3.75 -20.17
C VAL A 16 -28.66 -4.86 -21.21
N THR A 17 -28.04 -4.63 -22.35
CA THR A 17 -28.03 -5.54 -23.50
C THR A 17 -26.67 -6.22 -23.70
N GLY A 18 -25.58 -5.61 -23.22
CA GLY A 18 -24.26 -6.22 -23.14
C GLY A 18 -24.01 -6.98 -21.84
N ASN A 19 -22.87 -7.65 -21.74
CA ASN A 19 -22.42 -8.34 -20.52
C ASN A 19 -21.70 -7.41 -19.53
N VAL A 20 -21.60 -6.11 -19.85
CA VAL A 20 -20.85 -5.12 -19.10
C VAL A 20 -21.72 -3.90 -18.84
N VAL A 21 -21.88 -3.54 -17.57
CA VAL A 21 -22.44 -2.24 -17.16
C VAL A 21 -21.30 -1.33 -16.76
N GLN A 22 -21.29 -0.09 -17.22
CA GLN A 22 -20.34 0.91 -16.77
C GLN A 22 -21.02 1.92 -15.86
N LEU A 23 -20.27 2.46 -14.91
CA LEU A 23 -20.71 3.50 -14.01
C LEU A 23 -19.70 4.65 -14.05
N GLY A 24 -20.15 5.83 -14.45
CA GLY A 24 -19.36 7.05 -14.52
C GLY A 24 -19.62 7.98 -13.34
N LEU A 25 -18.57 8.63 -12.87
CA LEU A 25 -18.57 9.53 -11.72
C LEU A 25 -17.85 10.84 -12.08
N ALA A 26 -18.47 11.96 -11.73
CA ALA A 26 -17.82 13.26 -11.78
C ALA A 26 -18.29 14.13 -10.62
N SER A 27 -17.41 15.02 -10.15
CA SER A 27 -17.72 15.99 -9.11
C SER A 27 -16.84 17.21 -9.28
N ALA A 28 -17.37 18.39 -8.96
CA ALA A 28 -16.62 19.65 -9.02
C ALA A 28 -16.28 20.17 -7.61
N GLY A 29 -15.26 21.01 -7.52
CA GLY A 29 -14.88 21.70 -6.28
C GLY A 29 -13.92 20.90 -5.40
N VAL A 30 -14.45 19.94 -4.65
CA VAL A 30 -13.66 19.12 -3.72
C VAL A 30 -13.28 17.79 -4.38
N PRO A 31 -11.99 17.40 -4.38
CA PRO A 31 -11.56 16.08 -4.85
C PRO A 31 -12.23 14.95 -4.05
N LEU A 32 -12.64 13.88 -4.72
CA LEU A 32 -13.25 12.72 -4.10
C LEU A 32 -12.48 11.44 -4.44
N ASP A 33 -12.33 10.59 -3.43
CA ASP A 33 -11.91 9.21 -3.57
C ASP A 33 -13.11 8.30 -3.73
N PHE A 34 -13.14 7.52 -4.81
CA PHE A 34 -14.23 6.60 -5.10
C PHE A 34 -13.83 5.15 -4.85
N ALA A 35 -14.75 4.38 -4.27
CA ALA A 35 -14.59 2.95 -4.05
C ALA A 35 -15.88 2.20 -4.36
N CYS A 36 -15.74 0.90 -4.62
CA CYS A 36 -16.86 -0.04 -4.79
C CYS A 36 -16.68 -1.23 -3.84
N PHE A 37 -17.64 -1.46 -2.95
CA PHE A 37 -17.62 -2.55 -1.97
C PHE A 37 -18.51 -3.71 -2.43
N GLY A 38 -17.93 -4.90 -2.57
CA GLY A 38 -18.67 -6.14 -2.79
C GLY A 38 -19.08 -6.81 -1.47
N LEU A 39 -20.38 -6.86 -1.22
CA LEU A 39 -20.95 -7.29 0.05
C LEU A 39 -21.72 -8.60 -0.06
N ASP A 40 -21.72 -9.34 1.04
CA ASP A 40 -22.49 -10.56 1.24
C ASP A 40 -23.98 -10.30 1.52
N ALA A 41 -24.74 -11.38 1.75
CA ALA A 41 -26.16 -11.32 2.08
C ALA A 41 -26.46 -10.57 3.40
N ASN A 42 -25.49 -10.44 4.30
CA ASN A 42 -25.61 -9.70 5.55
C ASN A 42 -25.24 -8.22 5.39
N GLY A 43 -24.88 -7.79 4.18
CA GLY A 43 -24.38 -6.44 3.92
C GLY A 43 -22.99 -6.21 4.50
N LYS A 44 -22.20 -7.26 4.68
CA LYS A 44 -20.81 -7.21 5.14
C LYS A 44 -19.84 -7.47 4.00
N LEU A 45 -18.64 -6.91 4.10
CA LEU A 45 -17.59 -7.11 3.12
C LEU A 45 -17.30 -8.60 3.04
N SER A 46 -17.54 -9.20 1.87
CA SER A 46 -17.40 -10.65 1.73
C SER A 46 -15.94 -11.09 1.87
N ASP A 47 -15.01 -10.23 1.44
CA ASP A 47 -13.55 -10.40 1.46
C ASP A 47 -12.92 -9.06 1.06
N ASP A 48 -11.81 -8.65 1.67
CA ASP A 48 -11.12 -7.38 1.39
C ASP A 48 -10.79 -7.18 -0.10
N ARG A 49 -10.58 -8.27 -0.84
CA ARG A 49 -10.31 -8.27 -2.28
C ARG A 49 -11.50 -7.81 -3.12
N TYR A 50 -12.68 -7.66 -2.51
CA TYR A 50 -13.90 -7.15 -3.14
C TYR A 50 -14.17 -5.68 -2.84
N MET A 51 -13.22 -4.96 -2.25
CA MET A 51 -13.19 -3.49 -2.22
C MET A 51 -12.38 -2.96 -3.42
N THR A 52 -13.04 -2.49 -4.47
CA THR A 52 -12.38 -1.97 -5.68
C THR A 52 -12.18 -0.47 -5.59
N PHE A 53 -10.95 0.01 -5.75
CA PHE A 53 -10.58 1.44 -5.72
C PHE A 53 -9.24 1.61 -6.45
N PHE A 54 -8.65 2.81 -6.46
CA PHE A 54 -7.46 3.08 -7.27
C PHE A 54 -6.24 2.17 -6.99
N ASN A 55 -6.01 1.71 -5.74
CA ASN A 55 -4.92 0.78 -5.40
C ASN A 55 -5.30 -0.71 -5.52
N GLN A 56 -6.60 -1.02 -5.60
CA GLN A 56 -7.10 -2.37 -5.87
C GLN A 56 -8.07 -2.27 -7.05
N PRO A 57 -7.57 -2.04 -8.27
CA PRO A 57 -8.41 -1.62 -9.39
C PRO A 57 -9.28 -2.74 -9.95
N ARG A 58 -9.16 -3.98 -9.47
CA ARG A 58 -9.93 -5.11 -9.98
C ARG A 58 -10.17 -6.19 -8.92
N THR A 59 -11.37 -6.74 -8.93
CA THR A 59 -11.74 -7.93 -8.12
C THR A 59 -11.09 -9.22 -8.66
N PRO A 60 -10.84 -10.24 -7.83
CA PRO A 60 -10.20 -11.50 -8.26
C PRO A 60 -10.94 -12.23 -9.39
N CYS A 61 -12.28 -12.17 -9.39
CA CYS A 61 -13.13 -12.76 -10.42
C CYS A 61 -13.24 -11.91 -11.70
N GLY A 62 -12.70 -10.69 -11.70
CA GLY A 62 -12.86 -9.71 -12.77
C GLY A 62 -14.31 -9.23 -12.97
N GLY A 63 -15.15 -9.34 -11.94
CA GLY A 63 -16.54 -8.89 -11.95
C GLY A 63 -16.69 -7.37 -11.77
N VAL A 64 -15.73 -6.73 -11.11
CA VAL A 64 -15.61 -5.26 -10.99
C VAL A 64 -14.19 -4.82 -11.31
N GLU A 65 -14.07 -3.71 -12.04
CA GLU A 65 -12.82 -3.04 -12.40
C GLU A 65 -12.99 -1.52 -12.33
N ALA A 66 -12.02 -0.79 -11.78
CA ALA A 66 -11.95 0.66 -11.81
C ALA A 66 -11.61 1.11 -13.25
N ALA A 67 -12.61 1.66 -13.94
CA ALA A 67 -12.50 2.06 -15.33
C ALA A 67 -13.48 3.20 -15.59
N ALA A 68 -12.95 4.41 -15.78
CA ALA A 68 -13.75 5.59 -16.07
C ALA A 68 -14.29 5.53 -17.51
N PRO A 69 -15.62 5.66 -17.72
CA PRO A 69 -16.16 5.85 -19.06
C PRO A 69 -15.81 7.24 -19.60
N SER A 70 -15.86 7.40 -20.93
CA SER A 70 -15.50 8.65 -21.58
C SER A 70 -16.35 9.84 -21.07
N GLY A 71 -15.68 10.89 -20.62
CA GLY A 71 -16.30 12.11 -20.11
C GLY A 71 -16.59 12.11 -18.61
N ASP A 72 -16.16 11.08 -17.87
CA ASP A 72 -16.20 11.03 -16.41
C ASP A 72 -14.79 11.10 -15.80
N ALA A 73 -14.69 11.63 -14.58
CA ALA A 73 -13.42 11.74 -13.86
C ALA A 73 -12.99 10.40 -13.24
N ALA A 74 -13.96 9.57 -12.84
CA ALA A 74 -13.76 8.24 -12.29
C ALA A 74 -14.89 7.30 -12.72
N GLY A 75 -14.75 6.01 -12.48
CA GLY A 75 -15.82 5.06 -12.78
C GLY A 75 -15.43 3.61 -12.57
N PHE A 76 -16.40 2.74 -12.78
CA PHE A 76 -16.27 1.29 -12.62
C PHE A 76 -16.95 0.56 -13.77
N SER A 77 -16.37 -0.56 -14.18
CA SER A 77 -16.92 -1.53 -15.12
C SER A 77 -17.34 -2.79 -14.38
N TYR A 78 -18.54 -3.30 -14.70
CA TYR A 78 -19.18 -4.42 -14.00
C TYR A 78 -19.51 -5.55 -14.96
N GLN A 79 -18.87 -6.70 -14.78
CA GLN A 79 -19.26 -8.00 -15.35
C GLN A 79 -20.02 -8.79 -14.29
N LEU A 80 -21.30 -8.44 -14.12
CA LEU A 80 -22.15 -8.89 -13.02
C LEU A 80 -22.32 -10.42 -12.95
N ASP A 81 -22.20 -11.11 -14.09
CA ASP A 81 -22.31 -12.57 -14.18
C ASP A 81 -21.04 -13.32 -13.75
N ARG A 82 -19.90 -12.61 -13.63
CA ARG A 82 -18.64 -13.19 -13.12
C ARG A 82 -18.54 -13.15 -11.60
N LEU A 83 -19.44 -12.40 -10.93
CA LEU A 83 -19.42 -12.27 -9.49
C LEU A 83 -19.86 -13.57 -8.82
N PRO A 84 -19.11 -14.07 -7.82
CA PRO A 84 -19.51 -15.24 -7.05
C PRO A 84 -20.92 -15.10 -6.47
N ALA A 85 -21.56 -16.24 -6.18
CA ALA A 85 -22.86 -16.26 -5.52
C ALA A 85 -22.84 -15.53 -4.17
N ALA A 86 -21.71 -15.54 -3.45
CA ALA A 86 -21.53 -14.86 -2.18
C ALA A 86 -21.63 -13.32 -2.28
N ILE A 87 -21.44 -12.71 -3.46
CA ILE A 87 -21.58 -11.26 -3.64
C ILE A 87 -23.03 -10.95 -4.03
N GLU A 88 -23.77 -10.37 -3.10
CA GLU A 88 -25.19 -10.02 -3.27
C GLU A 88 -25.39 -8.53 -3.56
N ARG A 89 -24.41 -7.68 -3.19
CA ARG A 89 -24.46 -6.22 -3.38
C ARG A 89 -23.12 -5.65 -3.79
N LEU A 90 -23.16 -4.57 -4.58
CA LEU A 90 -22.00 -3.74 -4.91
C LEU A 90 -22.35 -2.29 -4.59
N VAL A 91 -21.66 -1.68 -3.64
CA VAL A 91 -21.95 -0.31 -3.19
C VAL A 91 -20.85 0.63 -3.66
N VAL A 92 -21.22 1.66 -4.41
CA VAL A 92 -20.31 2.74 -4.83
C VAL A 92 -20.35 3.86 -3.81
N THR A 93 -19.17 4.25 -3.33
CA THR A 93 -18.99 5.30 -2.34
C THR A 93 -18.07 6.39 -2.85
N ALA A 94 -18.20 7.58 -2.28
CA ALA A 94 -17.24 8.67 -2.42
C ALA A 94 -16.84 9.16 -1.03
N ALA A 95 -15.56 9.47 -0.84
CA ALA A 95 -15.01 10.03 0.39
C ALA A 95 -14.16 11.25 0.07
N ILE A 96 -14.14 12.21 1.00
CA ILE A 96 -13.24 13.35 0.98
C ILE A 96 -12.05 13.01 1.86
N ASP A 97 -10.85 13.14 1.32
CA ASP A 97 -9.63 13.20 2.12
C ASP A 97 -9.40 14.64 2.62
N GLY A 98 -9.03 14.78 3.90
CA GLY A 98 -8.76 16.06 4.54
C GLY A 98 -9.93 16.73 5.28
N ALA A 99 -9.88 18.07 5.35
CA ALA A 99 -10.70 18.88 6.24
C ALA A 99 -12.08 19.27 5.67
N ALA A 100 -12.29 19.10 4.36
CA ALA A 100 -13.53 19.47 3.72
C ALA A 100 -14.68 18.51 4.08
N THR A 101 -15.90 18.93 3.76
CA THR A 101 -17.14 18.18 3.97
C THR A 101 -17.91 18.08 2.66
N MET A 102 -18.80 17.09 2.57
CA MET A 102 -19.64 16.89 1.38
C MET A 102 -20.52 18.11 1.09
N ALA A 103 -20.85 18.95 2.08
CA ALA A 103 -21.54 20.23 1.88
C ALA A 103 -20.78 21.23 1.00
N GLN A 104 -19.45 21.09 0.89
CA GLN A 104 -18.61 21.98 0.08
C GLN A 104 -18.42 21.48 -1.36
N LEU A 105 -19.03 20.34 -1.70
CA LEU A 105 -18.99 19.80 -3.05
C LEU A 105 -19.72 20.73 -4.03
N GLY A 106 -19.14 20.92 -5.22
CA GLY A 106 -19.87 21.42 -6.37
C GLY A 106 -20.89 20.39 -6.90
N SER A 107 -21.38 20.60 -8.11
CA SER A 107 -22.24 19.60 -8.77
C SER A 107 -21.46 18.34 -9.12
N GLY A 108 -22.08 17.19 -8.91
CA GLY A 108 -21.58 15.89 -9.31
C GLY A 108 -22.69 14.98 -9.82
N HIS A 109 -22.27 13.84 -10.35
CA HIS A 109 -23.20 12.81 -10.82
C HIS A 109 -22.62 11.41 -10.67
N LEU A 110 -23.53 10.45 -10.64
CA LEU A 110 -23.32 9.04 -10.94
C LEU A 110 -24.18 8.73 -12.16
N ARG A 111 -23.63 8.05 -13.17
CA ARG A 111 -24.41 7.60 -14.32
C ARG A 111 -24.11 6.16 -14.70
N LEU A 112 -25.11 5.43 -15.16
CA LEU A 112 -25.00 4.07 -15.67
C LEU A 112 -24.98 4.07 -17.19
N LEU A 113 -24.10 3.27 -17.79
CA LEU A 113 -23.98 3.11 -19.23
C LEU A 113 -23.95 1.64 -19.64
N ASP A 114 -24.42 1.38 -20.86
CA ASP A 114 -24.27 0.10 -21.58
C ASP A 114 -23.73 0.41 -22.98
N GLY A 115 -22.53 -0.06 -23.30
CA GLY A 115 -21.86 0.23 -24.57
C GLY A 115 -21.72 1.73 -24.88
N GLY A 116 -21.54 2.58 -23.86
CA GLY A 116 -21.48 4.04 -23.99
C GLY A 116 -22.83 4.75 -24.05
N ARG A 117 -23.95 4.02 -24.15
CA ARG A 117 -25.31 4.60 -24.04
C ARG A 117 -25.67 4.83 -22.59
N GLU A 118 -25.97 6.06 -22.23
CA GLU A 118 -26.41 6.41 -20.87
C GLU A 118 -27.82 5.89 -20.57
N LEU A 119 -27.92 4.98 -19.60
CA LEU A 119 -29.15 4.35 -19.17
C LEU A 119 -29.85 5.19 -18.11
N ALA A 120 -29.11 5.65 -17.10
CA ALA A 120 -29.63 6.40 -15.98
C ALA A 120 -28.59 7.32 -15.36
N ARG A 121 -29.03 8.37 -14.67
CA ARG A 121 -28.18 9.36 -13.99
C ARG A 121 -28.78 9.77 -12.66
N TYR A 122 -27.96 9.82 -11.62
CA TYR A 122 -28.25 10.43 -10.33
C TYR A 122 -27.35 11.66 -10.16
N ALA A 123 -27.95 12.84 -10.08
CA ALA A 123 -27.24 14.09 -9.80
C ALA A 123 -27.22 14.37 -8.29
N TYR A 124 -26.10 14.88 -7.80
CA TYR A 124 -25.92 15.31 -6.42
C TYR A 124 -25.07 16.57 -6.36
N ALA A 125 -25.20 17.36 -5.31
CA ALA A 125 -24.40 18.55 -5.05
C ALA A 125 -24.21 18.74 -3.54
N GLY A 126 -23.33 19.66 -3.14
CA GLY A 126 -23.09 19.91 -1.72
C GLY A 126 -24.34 20.27 -0.92
N ILE A 127 -25.35 20.88 -1.55
CA ILE A 127 -26.63 21.18 -0.89
C ILE A 127 -27.42 19.93 -0.45
N ASP A 128 -27.11 18.76 -0.99
CA ASP A 128 -27.73 17.49 -0.61
C ASP A 128 -27.10 16.87 0.65
N PHE A 129 -26.02 17.48 1.15
CA PHE A 129 -25.20 16.97 2.24
C PHE A 129 -24.95 18.06 3.31
N ALA A 130 -24.42 17.62 4.44
CA ALA A 130 -24.06 18.43 5.59
C ALA A 130 -22.59 18.15 5.99
N GLN A 131 -22.38 17.66 7.21
CA GLN A 131 -21.04 17.45 7.80
C GLN A 131 -20.41 16.11 7.40
N GLU A 132 -21.03 15.35 6.49
CA GLU A 132 -20.55 14.05 6.09
C GLU A 132 -19.21 14.18 5.33
N LYS A 133 -18.32 13.23 5.58
CA LYS A 133 -17.04 13.12 4.87
C LYS A 133 -17.00 11.99 3.86
N ALA A 134 -17.98 11.08 3.92
CA ALA A 134 -18.18 10.06 2.90
C ALA A 134 -19.66 9.84 2.60
N VAL A 135 -19.96 9.28 1.44
CA VAL A 135 -21.33 9.04 0.97
C VAL A 135 -21.41 7.75 0.15
N MET A 136 -22.44 6.95 0.38
CA MET A 136 -22.87 5.91 -0.56
C MET A 136 -23.69 6.56 -1.67
N LEU A 137 -23.20 6.52 -2.90
CA LEU A 137 -23.85 7.16 -4.05
C LEU A 137 -24.89 6.25 -4.69
N GLY A 138 -24.56 4.97 -4.85
CA GLY A 138 -25.45 4.00 -5.50
C GLY A 138 -25.09 2.57 -5.14
N GLU A 139 -26.04 1.66 -5.28
CA GLU A 139 -25.79 0.23 -5.08
C GLU A 139 -26.41 -0.62 -6.19
N PHE A 140 -25.67 -1.63 -6.63
CA PHE A 140 -26.22 -2.80 -7.30
C PHE A 140 -26.59 -3.83 -6.25
N TYR A 141 -27.74 -4.47 -6.39
CA TYR A 141 -28.17 -5.53 -5.50
C TYR A 141 -28.93 -6.61 -6.27
N ARG A 142 -28.78 -7.87 -5.86
CA ARG A 142 -29.58 -8.98 -6.36
C ARG A 142 -30.92 -9.01 -5.63
N LYS A 143 -31.98 -9.25 -6.39
CA LYS A 143 -33.29 -9.60 -5.83
C LYS A 143 -34.03 -10.42 -6.89
N ASP A 144 -34.67 -11.51 -6.47
CA ASP A 144 -35.37 -12.47 -7.36
C ASP A 144 -34.46 -13.00 -8.50
N GLY A 145 -33.17 -13.23 -8.21
CA GLY A 145 -32.19 -13.72 -9.19
C GLY A 145 -31.75 -12.71 -10.25
N SER A 146 -32.19 -11.44 -10.16
CA SER A 146 -31.82 -10.37 -11.09
C SER A 146 -31.13 -9.21 -10.38
N TRP A 147 -30.15 -8.61 -11.06
CA TRP A 147 -29.52 -7.39 -10.59
C TRP A 147 -30.41 -6.16 -10.80
N ARG A 148 -30.42 -5.31 -9.77
CA ARG A 148 -31.12 -4.02 -9.75
C ARG A 148 -30.14 -2.96 -9.27
N PHE A 149 -30.38 -1.71 -9.63
CA PHE A 149 -29.63 -0.56 -9.16
C PHE A 149 -30.50 0.33 -8.27
N MET A 150 -29.90 1.02 -7.31
CA MET A 150 -30.56 2.04 -6.50
C MET A 150 -29.64 3.25 -6.31
N ALA A 151 -30.17 4.46 -6.49
CA ALA A 151 -29.50 5.67 -6.05
C ALA A 151 -29.65 5.82 -4.52
N VAL A 152 -28.56 6.01 -3.78
CA VAL A 152 -28.56 5.90 -2.31
C VAL A 152 -28.47 7.25 -1.62
N GLY A 153 -27.40 8.03 -1.86
CA GLY A 153 -27.16 9.33 -1.25
C GLY A 153 -27.09 9.33 0.29
N GLN A 154 -26.57 8.25 0.90
CA GLN A 154 -26.46 8.13 2.36
C GLN A 154 -25.07 8.57 2.82
N GLY A 155 -25.00 9.61 3.64
CA GLY A 155 -23.74 10.16 4.13
C GLY A 155 -23.26 9.57 5.46
N PHE A 156 -21.96 9.70 5.71
CA PHE A 156 -21.22 9.21 6.88
C PHE A 156 -20.29 10.31 7.41
N ASN A 157 -20.52 10.78 8.63
CA ASN A 157 -19.70 11.80 9.30
C ASN A 157 -18.26 11.33 9.54
N GLY A 158 -18.06 10.06 9.91
CA GLY A 158 -16.73 9.50 10.19
C GLY A 158 -15.92 9.14 8.94
N GLY A 159 -16.34 9.57 7.75
CA GLY A 159 -15.59 9.38 6.51
C GLY A 159 -15.47 7.91 6.09
N LEU A 160 -14.35 7.59 5.44
CA LEU A 160 -14.07 6.25 4.93
C LEU A 160 -13.99 5.20 6.06
N ASP A 161 -13.40 5.53 7.20
CA ASP A 161 -13.30 4.61 8.34
C ASP A 161 -14.67 4.15 8.83
N ALA A 162 -15.63 5.09 8.92
CA ALA A 162 -17.00 4.76 9.29
C ALA A 162 -17.70 3.90 8.24
N LEU A 163 -17.40 4.09 6.94
CA LEU A 163 -17.91 3.21 5.87
C LEU A 163 -17.33 1.80 5.94
N VAL A 164 -16.01 1.67 6.12
CA VAL A 164 -15.32 0.39 6.24
C VAL A 164 -15.86 -0.38 7.45
N ALA A 165 -15.95 0.28 8.61
CA ALA A 165 -16.53 -0.30 9.82
C ALA A 165 -18.02 -0.66 9.63
N HIS A 166 -18.79 0.15 8.91
CA HIS A 166 -20.20 -0.13 8.60
C HIS A 166 -20.35 -1.46 7.84
N PHE A 167 -19.49 -1.70 6.86
CA PHE A 167 -19.45 -2.96 6.11
C PHE A 167 -18.69 -4.09 6.82
N GLY A 168 -18.19 -3.86 8.04
CA GLY A 168 -17.49 -4.89 8.83
C GLY A 168 -16.09 -5.23 8.32
N GLY A 169 -15.44 -4.32 7.59
CA GLY A 169 -13.99 -4.38 7.41
C GLY A 169 -13.28 -3.99 8.69
N GLU A 170 -12.09 -4.55 8.92
CA GLU A 170 -11.25 -4.14 10.05
C GLU A 170 -10.53 -2.83 9.74
N VAL A 171 -10.78 -1.81 10.56
CA VAL A 171 -9.91 -0.63 10.64
C VAL A 171 -8.90 -0.94 11.73
N ALA A 172 -7.60 -0.91 11.42
CA ALA A 172 -6.56 -1.15 12.42
C ALA A 172 -6.70 -0.12 13.56
N GLN A 173 -7.15 -0.56 14.73
CA GLN A 173 -7.19 0.27 15.94
C GLN A 173 -5.75 0.57 16.38
N ALA A 174 -5.37 1.85 16.32
CA ALA A 174 -4.22 2.32 17.07
C ALA A 174 -4.56 2.22 18.57
N VAL A 175 -3.74 1.48 19.32
CA VAL A 175 -3.86 1.36 20.77
C VAL A 175 -3.60 2.75 21.41
N GLU A 176 -4.45 3.15 22.35
CA GLU A 176 -4.43 4.45 23.02
C GLU A 176 -3.17 4.65 23.89
N GLU A 177 -2.42 5.73 23.60
CA GLU A 177 -1.58 6.44 24.57
C GLU A 177 -2.08 7.90 24.70
N PRO A 178 -1.95 8.53 25.89
CA PRO A 178 -2.70 9.71 26.30
C PRO A 178 -2.29 10.99 25.54
N ALA A 179 -3.25 11.89 25.33
CA ALA A 179 -3.15 13.10 24.50
C ALA A 179 -3.04 14.41 25.34
N PRO A 180 -2.86 15.63 24.75
CA PRO A 180 -2.55 15.96 23.35
C PRO A 180 -1.49 17.08 23.13
N SER A 181 -0.98 17.18 21.90
CA SER A 181 -0.66 18.41 21.15
C SER A 181 -0.62 18.07 19.64
N PRO A 182 -0.85 19.04 18.73
CA PRO A 182 -1.74 18.90 17.58
C PRO A 182 -1.24 17.91 16.52
N LYS A 183 -2.03 16.88 16.22
CA LYS A 183 -1.75 15.94 15.14
C LYS A 183 -2.23 16.52 13.81
N ILE A 184 -1.28 16.85 12.95
CA ILE A 184 -1.46 16.87 11.49
C ILE A 184 -1.99 15.48 11.12
N SER A 185 -3.16 15.41 10.46
CA SER A 185 -3.75 14.15 10.03
C SER A 185 -3.00 13.68 8.79
N LEU A 186 -2.11 12.71 8.98
CA LEU A 186 -1.32 12.06 7.95
C LEU A 186 -2.18 10.94 7.33
N SER A 187 -2.27 10.86 6.01
CA SER A 187 -2.98 9.78 5.32
C SER A 187 -2.17 8.48 5.45
N LYS A 188 -2.45 7.72 6.52
CA LYS A 188 -1.78 6.45 6.79
C LYS A 188 -2.38 5.35 5.91
N ILE A 189 -1.58 4.82 5.01
CA ILE A 189 -1.90 3.69 4.15
C ILE A 189 -1.20 2.46 4.72
N SER A 190 -1.93 1.37 4.94
CA SER A 190 -1.35 0.11 5.40
C SER A 190 -1.29 -0.89 4.26
N LEU A 191 -0.10 -1.43 3.98
CA LEU A 191 0.15 -2.47 3.00
C LEU A 191 0.60 -3.73 3.73
N THR A 192 -0.16 -4.82 3.57
CA THR A 192 0.01 -6.03 4.39
C THR A 192 0.33 -7.28 3.57
N LYS A 193 0.23 -7.21 2.24
CA LYS A 193 0.38 -8.38 1.35
C LYS A 193 1.30 -8.08 0.18
N ALA A 194 2.13 -9.07 -0.17
CA ALA A 194 3.00 -9.04 -1.33
C ALA A 194 2.21 -8.72 -2.61
N GLY A 195 2.71 -7.78 -3.42
CA GLY A 195 2.08 -7.35 -4.68
C GLY A 195 1.10 -6.18 -4.55
N GLN A 196 0.80 -5.71 -3.34
CA GLN A 196 0.20 -4.38 -3.16
C GLN A 196 1.24 -3.31 -3.47
N THR A 197 0.82 -2.17 -4.02
CA THR A 197 1.71 -1.04 -4.27
C THR A 197 1.00 0.25 -3.91
N HIS A 198 1.74 1.24 -3.39
CA HIS A 198 1.28 2.60 -3.22
C HIS A 198 2.15 3.55 -4.04
N LYS A 199 1.54 4.30 -4.95
CA LYS A 199 2.24 5.30 -5.78
C LYS A 199 2.05 6.70 -5.21
N VAL A 200 3.16 7.34 -4.89
CA VAL A 200 3.29 8.73 -4.46
C VAL A 200 3.80 9.54 -5.64
N SER A 201 3.08 10.58 -6.05
CA SER A 201 3.58 11.54 -7.04
C SER A 201 4.61 12.47 -6.40
N LEU A 202 5.73 12.71 -7.09
CA LEU A 202 6.71 13.69 -6.62
C LEU A 202 6.20 15.10 -6.89
N GLU A 203 6.07 15.88 -5.82
CA GLU A 203 5.72 17.29 -5.92
C GLU A 203 6.91 18.11 -6.45
N LYS A 204 6.62 19.23 -7.12
CA LYS A 204 7.64 20.13 -7.67
C LYS A 204 7.50 21.52 -7.04
N GLY A 205 8.63 22.15 -6.72
CA GLY A 205 8.68 23.51 -6.17
C GLY A 205 8.87 23.57 -4.66
N ALA A 206 8.71 24.76 -4.07
CA ALA A 206 9.10 25.06 -2.68
C ALA A 206 8.29 24.29 -1.60
N GLY A 207 7.17 23.66 -1.97
CA GLY A 207 6.37 22.82 -1.07
C GLY A 207 6.71 21.33 -1.11
N ALA A 208 7.57 20.90 -2.04
CA ALA A 208 7.87 19.49 -2.22
C ALA A 208 8.59 18.91 -0.99
N PRO A 209 8.17 17.72 -0.49
CA PRO A 209 8.87 17.08 0.62
C PRO A 209 10.34 16.80 0.26
N SER A 210 11.24 17.15 1.18
CA SER A 210 12.68 17.11 0.93
C SER A 210 13.29 15.70 0.99
N LYS A 211 12.62 14.74 1.64
CA LYS A 211 13.11 13.38 1.87
C LYS A 211 11.99 12.35 1.91
N LEU A 212 12.30 11.13 1.48
CA LEU A 212 11.57 9.92 1.86
C LEU A 212 12.25 9.34 3.10
N THR A 213 11.52 9.21 4.20
CA THR A 213 12.03 8.62 5.45
C THR A 213 11.50 7.21 5.60
N VAL A 214 12.38 6.24 5.81
CA VAL A 214 12.02 4.83 6.00
C VAL A 214 12.47 4.41 7.38
N LYS A 215 11.54 3.93 8.20
CA LYS A 215 11.81 3.44 9.55
C LYS A 215 11.48 1.97 9.64
N ALA A 216 12.40 1.14 10.09
CA ALA A 216 12.14 -0.24 10.47
C ALA A 216 12.09 -0.33 12.00
N THR A 217 11.07 -0.97 12.55
CA THR A 217 10.86 -1.12 13.99
C THR A 217 10.59 -2.58 14.32
N TRP A 218 11.26 -3.12 15.33
CA TRP A 218 11.05 -4.48 15.83
C TRP A 218 11.00 -4.48 17.35
N VAL A 219 10.48 -5.56 17.91
CA VAL A 219 10.34 -5.76 19.35
C VAL A 219 10.90 -7.12 19.70
N ASP A 220 11.63 -7.17 20.81
CA ASP A 220 12.06 -8.39 21.49
C ASP A 220 10.91 -9.41 21.61
N ASN A 221 11.21 -10.66 21.28
CA ASN A 221 10.25 -11.76 21.22
C ASN A 221 9.99 -12.41 22.61
N GLY A 222 10.78 -12.04 23.62
CA GLY A 222 10.68 -12.50 25.00
C GLY A 222 11.19 -13.93 25.25
N ASP A 223 12.07 -14.45 24.40
CA ASP A 223 12.67 -15.79 24.55
C ASP A 223 13.73 -15.86 25.67
N GLY A 224 14.26 -14.71 26.10
CA GLY A 224 15.20 -14.56 27.21
C GLY A 224 16.67 -14.59 26.79
N ASP A 225 16.95 -14.57 25.47
CA ASP A 225 18.29 -14.51 24.88
C ASP A 225 18.51 -13.11 24.26
N ASP A 226 19.26 -12.25 24.96
CA ASP A 226 19.46 -10.84 24.56
C ASP A 226 20.40 -10.66 23.32
N ASP A 227 20.96 -11.74 22.76
CA ASP A 227 21.97 -11.69 21.68
C ASP A 227 21.37 -11.63 20.27
N ASN A 228 20.06 -11.86 20.14
CA ASN A 228 19.38 -12.01 18.85
C ASN A 228 18.41 -10.85 18.52
N ASP A 229 18.34 -9.84 19.40
CA ASP A 229 17.43 -8.69 19.32
C ASP A 229 17.96 -7.50 18.48
N ASP A 230 19.20 -7.58 18.02
CA ASP A 230 19.87 -6.58 17.18
C ASP A 230 19.65 -6.91 15.68
N LEU A 231 18.54 -6.43 15.11
CA LEU A 231 18.31 -6.53 13.67
C LEU A 231 18.95 -5.34 12.95
N ASP A 232 19.66 -5.59 11.86
CA ASP A 232 20.23 -4.53 11.03
C ASP A 232 19.31 -4.16 9.86
N LEU A 233 18.95 -2.88 9.72
CA LEU A 233 18.32 -2.36 8.50
C LEU A 233 19.37 -2.14 7.40
N ARG A 234 19.21 -2.91 6.32
CA ARG A 234 20.05 -2.86 5.12
C ARG A 234 19.27 -2.33 3.94
N VAL A 235 19.95 -1.58 3.07
CA VAL A 235 19.34 -1.02 1.85
C VAL A 235 20.16 -1.38 0.63
N GLY A 236 19.56 -2.15 -0.26
CA GLY A 236 20.08 -2.39 -1.61
C GLY A 236 19.54 -1.35 -2.59
N ILE A 237 20.40 -0.79 -3.43
CA ILE A 237 20.10 0.29 -4.38
C ILE A 237 20.42 -0.20 -5.79
N LEU A 238 19.38 -0.45 -6.59
CA LEU A 238 19.49 -0.84 -7.99
C LEU A 238 19.52 0.39 -8.88
N LEU A 239 20.67 0.65 -9.50
CA LEU A 239 20.88 1.76 -10.42
C LEU A 239 20.24 1.50 -11.78
N PRO A 240 19.98 2.56 -12.59
CA PRO A 240 19.36 2.40 -13.92
C PRO A 240 20.15 1.49 -14.87
N ASN A 241 21.47 1.42 -14.70
CA ASN A 241 22.35 0.56 -15.49
C ASN A 241 22.37 -0.91 -15.03
N GLY A 242 21.58 -1.27 -14.01
CA GLY A 242 21.50 -2.63 -13.45
C GLY A 242 22.55 -2.96 -12.40
N GLN A 243 23.45 -2.04 -12.06
CA GLN A 243 24.40 -2.24 -10.96
C GLN A 243 23.72 -2.03 -9.61
N MET A 244 24.10 -2.83 -8.62
CA MET A 244 23.64 -2.70 -7.24
C MET A 244 24.67 -1.96 -6.38
N ARG A 245 24.18 -1.23 -5.38
CA ARG A 245 24.93 -0.68 -4.25
C ARG A 245 24.25 -1.11 -2.96
N PHE A 246 24.99 -1.09 -1.86
CA PHE A 246 24.44 -1.34 -0.53
C PHE A 246 24.84 -0.24 0.44
N ILE A 247 23.94 0.05 1.37
CA ILE A 247 24.24 0.84 2.56
C ILE A 247 23.72 0.10 3.80
N GLN A 248 24.40 0.31 4.92
CA GLN A 248 24.07 -0.20 6.24
C GLN A 248 24.79 0.65 7.30
N ALA A 249 24.27 0.71 8.52
CA ALA A 249 25.01 1.31 9.63
C ALA A 249 25.77 0.24 10.43
N PRO A 250 26.82 0.65 11.17
CA PRO A 250 27.50 1.95 11.09
C PRO A 250 28.49 2.04 9.91
N ASP A 251 28.76 0.93 9.24
CA ASP A 251 29.94 0.75 8.39
C ASP A 251 29.91 1.50 7.06
N THR A 252 28.79 1.44 6.35
CA THR A 252 28.60 2.10 5.05
C THR A 252 27.29 2.86 5.08
N PRO A 253 27.18 3.93 5.90
CA PRO A 253 25.90 4.58 6.19
C PRO A 253 25.40 5.40 5.00
N GLY A 254 26.19 5.56 3.93
CA GLY A 254 25.82 6.34 2.76
C GLY A 254 25.80 7.85 3.03
N ASN A 255 25.19 8.59 2.11
CA ASN A 255 25.11 10.05 2.15
C ASN A 255 23.82 10.50 1.46
N PHE A 256 23.16 11.51 2.02
CA PHE A 256 21.89 12.03 1.51
C PHE A 256 22.09 13.02 0.35
N ASP A 257 23.13 13.84 0.42
CA ASP A 257 23.40 14.95 -0.50
C ASP A 257 24.41 14.57 -1.60
N ALA A 258 25.09 13.44 -1.45
CA ALA A 258 26.01 12.87 -2.43
C ALA A 258 25.68 11.40 -2.67
N MET A 259 26.20 10.84 -3.75
CA MET A 259 26.12 9.40 -4.03
C MET A 259 26.44 8.59 -2.75
N PRO A 260 25.57 7.66 -2.31
CA PRO A 260 24.50 7.04 -3.09
C PRO A 260 23.12 7.74 -3.05
N PHE A 261 22.99 8.90 -2.41
CA PHE A 261 21.75 9.66 -2.17
C PHE A 261 20.75 8.96 -1.24
N VAL A 262 21.27 8.05 -0.43
CA VAL A 262 20.57 7.32 0.63
C VAL A 262 21.49 7.33 1.83
N ARG A 263 20.95 7.62 3.02
CA ARG A 263 21.70 7.69 4.28
C ARG A 263 21.01 6.91 5.39
N HIS A 264 21.75 6.01 6.03
CA HIS A 264 21.39 5.39 7.30
C HIS A 264 21.70 6.35 8.46
N LEU A 265 20.79 6.47 9.44
CA LEU A 265 20.92 7.44 10.53
C LEU A 265 21.59 6.89 11.81
N GLY A 266 21.97 5.63 11.80
CA GLY A 266 22.60 4.97 12.93
C GLY A 266 22.07 3.57 13.13
N ASP A 267 22.77 2.86 13.99
CA ASP A 267 22.55 1.46 14.32
C ASP A 267 21.96 1.38 15.74
N VAL A 268 21.00 0.47 15.96
CA VAL A 268 20.31 0.31 17.26
C VAL A 268 20.52 -1.12 17.77
N ALA A 269 21.54 -1.26 18.62
CA ALA A 269 22.05 -2.53 19.12
C ALA A 269 21.15 -3.29 20.13
N GLY A 270 19.84 -3.04 20.18
CA GLY A 270 18.96 -3.78 21.09
C GLY A 270 17.51 -3.32 21.12
N ALA A 271 16.61 -4.27 21.27
CA ALA A 271 15.18 -4.07 21.49
C ALA A 271 14.76 -4.64 22.85
N SER A 272 13.64 -4.18 23.40
CA SER A 272 12.96 -4.86 24.51
C SER A 272 11.46 -4.74 24.35
N GLY A 273 10.70 -5.58 25.05
CA GLY A 273 9.22 -5.48 25.08
C GLY A 273 8.66 -4.11 25.49
N LYS A 274 9.46 -3.24 26.13
CA LYS A 274 9.06 -1.87 26.53
C LYS A 274 9.71 -0.78 25.66
N GLU A 275 10.82 -1.09 25.00
CA GLU A 275 11.59 -0.16 24.19
C GLU A 275 11.88 -0.83 22.83
N PRO A 276 10.96 -0.72 21.86
CA PRO A 276 11.18 -1.22 20.50
C PRO A 276 12.41 -0.58 19.87
N ALA A 277 13.26 -1.37 19.23
CA ALA A 277 14.34 -0.84 18.42
C ALA A 277 13.78 -0.22 17.14
N THR A 278 14.39 0.87 16.67
CA THR A 278 13.99 1.51 15.42
C THR A 278 15.18 2.08 14.68
N GLU A 279 15.44 1.55 13.49
CA GLU A 279 16.42 2.10 12.57
C GLU A 279 15.77 2.94 11.48
N THR A 280 16.50 3.98 11.04
CA THR A 280 15.97 4.98 10.10
C THR A 280 16.93 5.21 8.94
N VAL A 281 16.36 5.20 7.73
CA VAL A 281 17.01 5.57 6.48
C VAL A 281 16.33 6.80 5.89
N GLU A 282 17.13 7.70 5.34
CA GLU A 282 16.68 8.83 4.54
C GLU A 282 17.07 8.63 3.08
N VAL A 283 16.11 8.74 2.19
CA VAL A 283 16.27 8.63 0.74
C VAL A 283 16.01 10.01 0.13
N ASN A 284 16.95 10.48 -0.68
CA ASN A 284 16.78 11.71 -1.44
C ASN A 284 15.81 11.45 -2.61
N PRO A 285 14.63 12.10 -2.68
CA PRO A 285 13.62 11.83 -3.69
C PRO A 285 14.10 12.18 -5.12
N ALA A 286 15.13 13.01 -5.25
CA ALA A 286 15.73 13.37 -6.52
C ALA A 286 16.78 12.35 -7.02
N LEU A 287 17.04 11.24 -6.30
CA LEU A 287 18.08 10.28 -6.71
C LEU A 287 17.88 9.76 -8.15
N ALA A 288 16.64 9.54 -8.59
CA ALA A 288 16.37 9.11 -9.97
C ALA A 288 16.82 10.14 -11.01
N GLN A 289 16.73 11.44 -10.67
CA GLN A 289 17.23 12.52 -11.51
C GLN A 289 18.76 12.56 -11.48
N HIS A 290 19.38 12.38 -10.30
CA HIS A 290 20.83 12.33 -10.15
C HIS A 290 21.46 11.17 -10.93
N TYR A 291 20.82 10.00 -10.94
CA TYR A 291 21.29 8.82 -11.68
C TYR A 291 20.82 8.77 -13.15
N GLY A 292 19.99 9.72 -13.59
CA GLY A 292 19.50 9.78 -14.97
C GLY A 292 18.52 8.66 -15.35
N GLY A 293 17.79 8.10 -14.40
CA GLY A 293 16.83 7.02 -14.64
C GLY A 293 16.17 6.47 -13.38
N THR A 294 15.25 5.53 -13.53
CA THR A 294 14.56 4.88 -12.41
C THR A 294 15.54 4.11 -11.53
N VAL A 295 15.39 4.26 -10.20
CA VAL A 295 16.19 3.56 -9.18
C VAL A 295 15.29 2.63 -8.38
N GLY A 296 15.75 1.41 -8.17
CA GLY A 296 15.11 0.45 -7.27
C GLY A 296 15.75 0.47 -5.89
N LEU A 297 14.96 0.29 -4.84
CA LEU A 297 15.39 0.17 -3.47
C LEU A 297 14.77 -1.09 -2.86
N VAL A 298 15.56 -1.86 -2.13
CA VAL A 298 15.09 -2.97 -1.29
C VAL A 298 15.50 -2.68 0.15
N PHE A 299 14.56 -2.78 1.08
CA PHE A 299 14.78 -2.56 2.50
C PHE A 299 14.57 -3.89 3.23
N SER A 300 15.62 -4.37 3.87
CA SER A 300 15.60 -5.64 4.61
C SER A 300 16.13 -5.48 6.01
N VAL A 301 15.57 -6.26 6.94
CA VAL A 301 16.18 -6.50 8.24
C VAL A 301 16.93 -7.82 8.21
N TYR A 302 18.02 -7.88 8.96
CA TYR A 302 18.95 -8.99 9.00
C TYR A 302 19.39 -9.30 10.42
N SER A 303 19.54 -10.58 10.74
CA SER A 303 20.30 -11.06 11.91
C SER A 303 21.35 -12.07 11.43
N ALA A 304 22.56 -12.04 11.97
CA ALA A 304 23.63 -12.94 11.54
C ALA A 304 23.39 -14.37 12.01
N VAL A 305 23.87 -15.38 11.26
CA VAL A 305 23.84 -16.78 11.71
C VAL A 305 24.58 -16.96 13.03
N ALA A 306 25.65 -16.17 13.23
CA ALA A 306 26.45 -16.17 14.46
C ALA A 306 25.65 -15.79 15.71
N ASN A 307 24.54 -15.05 15.55
CA ASN A 307 23.63 -14.66 16.64
C ASN A 307 22.71 -15.82 17.09
N GLY A 308 22.87 -17.02 16.52
CA GLY A 308 22.07 -18.18 16.87
C GLY A 308 20.77 -18.31 16.07
N ALA A 309 19.89 -19.22 16.50
CA ALA A 309 18.59 -19.41 15.86
C ALA A 309 17.59 -18.38 16.39
N VAL A 310 17.25 -17.40 15.56
CA VAL A 310 16.18 -16.43 15.84
C VAL A 310 15.32 -16.28 14.60
N SER A 311 14.01 -16.48 14.76
CA SER A 311 13.08 -16.16 13.70
C SER A 311 12.93 -14.64 13.64
N VAL A 312 13.45 -13.99 12.59
CA VAL A 312 13.22 -12.56 12.34
C VAL A 312 11.71 -12.22 12.34
N ALA A 313 10.84 -13.17 11.97
CA ALA A 313 9.39 -12.99 12.05
C ALA A 313 8.85 -12.95 13.48
N SER A 314 9.48 -13.64 14.45
CA SER A 314 9.08 -13.62 15.86
C SER A 314 9.14 -12.21 16.45
N MET A 315 10.09 -11.39 15.98
CA MET A 315 10.29 -10.00 16.37
C MET A 315 9.35 -9.01 15.66
N ARG A 316 8.56 -9.52 14.71
CA ARG A 316 7.49 -8.81 13.97
C ARG A 316 7.91 -7.44 13.44
N PRO A 317 9.00 -7.36 12.64
CA PRO A 317 9.49 -6.10 12.14
C PRO A 317 8.43 -5.41 11.27
N LYS A 318 8.23 -4.13 11.52
CA LYS A 318 7.32 -3.23 10.79
C LYS A 318 8.12 -2.15 10.11
N MET A 319 7.66 -1.68 8.96
CA MET A 319 8.31 -0.58 8.26
C MET A 319 7.33 0.54 7.99
N VAL A 320 7.76 1.78 8.22
CA VAL A 320 7.01 2.99 7.89
C VAL A 320 7.82 3.81 6.89
N MET A 321 7.26 4.02 5.70
CA MET A 321 7.82 4.83 4.62
C MET A 321 7.01 6.12 4.50
N GLN A 322 7.64 7.27 4.73
CA GLN A 322 6.99 8.57 4.76
C GLN A 322 7.59 9.53 3.74
N TYR A 323 6.73 10.13 2.91
CA TYR A 323 7.07 11.22 2.01
C TYR A 323 6.07 12.36 2.19
N GLY A 324 6.52 13.47 2.80
CA GLY A 324 5.63 14.56 3.18
C GLY A 324 4.57 14.11 4.20
N GLU A 325 3.31 14.36 3.87
CA GLU A 325 2.16 13.93 4.68
C GLU A 325 1.72 12.48 4.41
N GLN A 326 2.24 11.85 3.36
CA GLN A 326 1.88 10.49 2.98
C GLN A 326 2.71 9.50 3.78
N ILE A 327 2.02 8.58 4.47
CA ILE A 327 2.64 7.54 5.29
C ILE A 327 2.18 6.18 4.80
N VAL A 328 3.13 5.33 4.44
CA VAL A 328 2.89 3.95 4.08
C VAL A 328 3.49 3.04 5.15
N GLU A 329 2.64 2.32 5.87
CA GLU A 329 3.04 1.26 6.78
C GLU A 329 3.08 -0.07 6.02
N CYS A 330 4.24 -0.68 5.93
CA CYS A 330 4.44 -2.06 5.49
C CYS A 330 4.49 -2.94 6.75
N ALA A 331 3.37 -3.62 7.03
CA ALA A 331 3.24 -4.55 8.14
C ALA A 331 2.77 -5.88 7.58
N PHE A 332 3.72 -6.67 7.07
CA PHE A 332 3.41 -7.99 6.53
C PHE A 332 2.89 -8.90 7.62
N ASP A 333 1.86 -9.67 7.31
CA ASP A 333 1.34 -10.69 8.21
C ASP A 333 2.15 -11.98 8.06
N PHE A 334 3.14 -12.16 8.94
CA PHE A 334 4.04 -13.31 8.95
C PHE A 334 3.31 -14.66 9.08
N ARG A 335 2.11 -14.67 9.69
CA ARG A 335 1.27 -15.88 9.81
C ARG A 335 0.84 -16.45 8.47
N LEU A 336 0.97 -15.67 7.39
CA LEU A 336 0.64 -16.09 6.03
C LEU A 336 1.83 -16.76 5.31
N SER A 337 3.03 -16.78 5.91
CA SER A 337 4.25 -17.37 5.33
C SER A 337 4.89 -18.36 6.28
N LYS A 338 4.69 -19.66 6.02
CA LYS A 338 5.35 -20.74 6.78
C LYS A 338 6.87 -20.65 6.77
N ALA A 339 7.46 -20.10 5.70
CA ALA A 339 8.90 -19.88 5.62
C ALA A 339 9.37 -18.78 6.57
N ALA A 340 8.54 -17.77 6.86
CA ALA A 340 8.91 -16.70 7.77
C ALA A 340 8.92 -17.14 9.23
N ASP A 341 8.10 -18.13 9.60
CA ASP A 341 8.05 -18.71 10.96
C ASP A 341 9.24 -19.64 11.26
N ASP A 342 10.17 -19.84 10.33
CA ASP A 342 11.38 -20.65 10.53
C ASP A 342 12.45 -19.83 11.28
N ASP A 343 13.05 -20.43 12.31
CA ASP A 343 14.05 -19.81 13.20
C ASP A 343 15.45 -19.74 12.59
N SER A 344 15.64 -20.34 11.41
CA SER A 344 16.86 -20.24 10.61
C SER A 344 16.72 -19.28 9.43
N VAL A 345 15.68 -18.45 9.39
CA VAL A 345 15.56 -17.36 8.42
C VAL A 345 16.17 -16.07 8.96
N TYR A 346 17.28 -15.70 8.34
CA TYR A 346 18.16 -14.60 8.80
C TYR A 346 17.91 -13.27 8.10
N THR A 347 17.28 -13.27 6.92
CA THR A 347 16.98 -12.03 6.19
C THR A 347 15.51 -11.92 5.82
N TYR A 348 14.95 -10.74 6.05
CA TYR A 348 13.58 -10.44 5.71
C TYR A 348 13.45 -9.10 4.99
N VAL A 349 12.87 -9.12 3.79
CA VAL A 349 12.56 -7.91 3.03
C VAL A 349 11.20 -7.38 3.46
N ILE A 350 11.19 -6.27 4.20
CA ILE A 350 9.95 -5.66 4.69
C ILE A 350 9.26 -4.90 3.55
N GLY A 351 10.03 -4.14 2.77
CA GLY A 351 9.50 -3.34 1.69
C GLY A 351 10.51 -3.04 0.60
N MET A 352 10.00 -2.58 -0.53
CA MET A 352 10.76 -2.13 -1.68
C MET A 352 10.20 -0.79 -2.15
N ALA A 353 11.03 -0.03 -2.85
CA ALA A 353 10.60 1.19 -3.50
C ALA A 353 11.19 1.30 -4.90
N ARG A 354 10.43 1.88 -5.82
CA ARG A 354 10.90 2.26 -7.15
C ARG A 354 10.70 3.75 -7.31
N ILE A 355 11.80 4.47 -7.46
CA ILE A 355 11.82 5.93 -7.59
C ILE A 355 12.11 6.28 -9.03
N THR A 356 11.15 6.95 -9.64
CA THR A 356 11.22 7.53 -10.99
C THR A 356 11.44 9.04 -10.87
N PRO A 357 11.77 9.75 -11.96
CA PRO A 357 11.91 11.20 -11.92
C PRO A 357 10.67 11.97 -11.43
N ASP A 358 9.48 11.37 -11.53
CA ASP A 358 8.19 12.02 -11.22
C ASP A 358 7.36 11.33 -10.14
N SER A 359 7.78 10.15 -9.63
CA SER A 359 7.01 9.41 -8.63
C SER A 359 7.85 8.41 -7.83
N ILE A 360 7.40 8.14 -6.61
CA ILE A 360 7.88 7.07 -5.73
C ILE A 360 6.80 6.00 -5.68
N ILE A 361 7.16 4.75 -5.94
CA ILE A 361 6.25 3.61 -5.84
C ILE A 361 6.75 2.73 -4.69
N LEU A 362 5.94 2.53 -3.67
CA LEU A 362 6.26 1.79 -2.45
C LEU A 362 5.50 0.47 -2.46
N GLU A 363 6.14 -0.63 -2.06
CA GLU A 363 5.52 -1.95 -2.06
C GLU A 363 6.01 -2.80 -0.88
N PRO A 364 5.13 -3.48 -0.11
CA PRO A 364 5.56 -4.50 0.84
C PRO A 364 6.07 -5.72 0.05
N SER A 365 7.12 -6.35 0.56
CA SER A 365 7.64 -7.57 -0.06
C SER A 365 7.15 -8.81 0.66
N GLY A 366 7.44 -8.95 1.96
CA GLY A 366 7.08 -10.17 2.69
C GLY A 366 7.97 -11.37 2.36
N LYS A 367 9.06 -11.17 1.61
CA LYS A 367 9.95 -12.24 1.19
C LYS A 367 11.08 -12.45 2.20
N THR A 368 11.45 -13.70 2.39
CA THR A 368 12.53 -14.14 3.28
C THR A 368 13.65 -14.80 2.48
N SER A 369 14.84 -14.87 3.07
CA SER A 369 15.87 -15.80 2.62
C SER A 369 15.41 -17.25 2.82
N GLU A 370 16.14 -18.19 2.22
CA GLU A 370 16.00 -19.60 2.57
C GLU A 370 16.57 -19.84 3.98
N PRO A 371 16.02 -20.82 4.72
CA PRO A 371 16.62 -21.36 5.95
C PRO A 371 18.14 -21.56 5.85
N GLY A 372 18.90 -20.99 6.79
CA GLY A 372 20.37 -21.08 6.86
C GLY A 372 21.14 -20.17 5.90
N SER A 373 20.48 -19.29 5.16
CA SER A 373 21.11 -18.44 4.15
C SER A 373 21.29 -17.00 4.61
N GLU A 374 22.54 -16.50 4.51
CA GLU A 374 22.93 -15.10 4.73
C GLU A 374 23.00 -14.30 3.42
N ALA A 375 22.50 -14.86 2.31
CA ALA A 375 22.55 -14.20 1.01
C ALA A 375 21.70 -12.91 1.01
N THR A 376 22.34 -11.79 0.69
CA THR A 376 21.66 -10.48 0.69
C THR A 376 20.59 -10.39 -0.41
N PRO A 377 19.45 -9.71 -0.14
CA PRO A 377 18.44 -9.34 -1.12
C PRO A 377 19.04 -8.60 -2.30
N TRP A 378 18.88 -9.14 -3.50
CA TRP A 378 19.46 -8.58 -4.72
C TRP A 378 18.38 -8.27 -5.74
N LEU A 379 18.38 -7.03 -6.21
CA LEU A 379 17.44 -6.56 -7.21
C LEU A 379 18.02 -6.67 -8.63
N SER A 380 17.13 -6.84 -9.60
CA SER A 380 17.42 -6.72 -11.02
C SER A 380 16.22 -6.14 -11.77
N TRP A 381 16.49 -5.52 -12.92
CA TRP A 381 15.44 -4.98 -13.78
C TRP A 381 14.86 -6.08 -14.67
N GLN A 382 13.53 -6.22 -14.65
CA GLN A 382 12.78 -6.97 -15.65
C GLN A 382 11.83 -6.00 -16.37
N GLY A 383 12.32 -5.42 -17.47
CA GLY A 383 11.67 -4.25 -18.05
C GLY A 383 11.71 -3.08 -17.06
N GLU A 384 10.54 -2.52 -16.73
CA GLU A 384 10.43 -1.43 -15.75
C GLU A 384 10.23 -1.91 -14.31
N ASN A 385 10.07 -3.22 -14.09
CA ASN A 385 9.73 -3.79 -12.80
C ASN A 385 10.96 -4.33 -12.05
N LEU A 386 10.86 -4.35 -10.72
CA LEU A 386 11.88 -4.92 -9.86
C LEU A 386 11.67 -6.43 -9.75
N GLN A 387 12.75 -7.20 -9.96
CA GLN A 387 12.84 -8.59 -9.54
C GLN A 387 13.75 -8.71 -8.34
N LEU A 388 13.25 -9.36 -7.29
CA LEU A 388 13.98 -9.64 -6.06
C LEU A 388 14.33 -11.13 -5.96
N ALA A 389 15.61 -11.41 -5.67
CA ALA A 389 16.14 -12.74 -5.35
C ALA A 389 17.13 -12.67 -4.16
N PHE A 390 17.35 -13.77 -3.46
CA PHE A 390 18.28 -13.88 -2.31
C PHE A 390 19.55 -14.58 -2.76
N ASN A 391 20.36 -13.88 -3.52
CA ASN A 391 21.61 -14.38 -4.08
C ASN A 391 22.62 -13.26 -4.30
N GLY A 392 22.49 -12.17 -3.54
CA GLY A 392 23.56 -11.19 -3.40
C GLY A 392 24.72 -11.78 -2.59
N PRO A 393 25.87 -11.08 -2.58
CA PRO A 393 26.93 -11.38 -1.64
C PRO A 393 26.44 -11.19 -0.21
N VAL A 394 26.98 -11.97 0.71
CA VAL A 394 26.83 -11.76 2.15
C VAL A 394 27.45 -10.41 2.49
N VAL A 395 26.83 -9.69 3.40
CA VAL A 395 27.36 -8.41 3.89
C VAL A 395 27.37 -8.52 5.42
N PHE A 396 28.50 -8.29 6.05
CA PHE A 396 28.62 -8.33 7.51
C PHE A 396 28.83 -6.93 8.09
N LYS A 397 28.61 -6.80 9.39
CA LYS A 397 28.79 -5.57 10.16
C LYS A 397 29.91 -5.79 11.16
N GLY A 398 30.71 -4.75 11.44
CA GLY A 398 31.68 -4.79 12.54
C GLY A 398 32.81 -5.80 12.35
N GLU A 399 33.11 -6.56 13.41
CA GLU A 399 34.25 -7.49 13.49
C GLU A 399 34.08 -8.73 12.59
N ASP A 400 32.84 -9.08 12.22
CA ASP A 400 32.51 -10.24 11.36
C ASP A 400 32.85 -10.02 9.87
N LYS A 401 33.35 -8.84 9.50
CA LYS A 401 33.77 -8.53 8.11
C LYS A 401 34.94 -9.38 7.62
N GLU A 402 35.74 -9.94 8.52
CA GLU A 402 36.84 -10.84 8.13
C GLU A 402 36.29 -12.12 7.47
N ASP A 403 35.09 -12.56 7.83
CA ASP A 403 34.42 -13.72 7.24
C ASP A 403 33.69 -13.40 5.92
N GLU A 404 33.54 -12.11 5.57
CA GLU A 404 32.82 -11.67 4.37
C GLU A 404 33.53 -12.12 3.08
N ASP A 405 34.86 -12.04 3.06
CA ASP A 405 35.67 -12.39 1.90
C ASP A 405 35.60 -13.90 1.59
N ASP A 406 35.60 -14.74 2.63
CA ASP A 406 35.49 -16.19 2.51
C ASP A 406 34.08 -16.63 2.05
N CYS A 407 33.03 -16.04 2.64
CA CYS A 407 31.63 -16.30 2.27
C CYS A 407 31.30 -15.85 0.84
N ASN A 408 32.00 -14.86 0.31
CA ASN A 408 31.73 -14.27 -1.01
C ASN A 408 32.67 -14.70 -2.13
N ALA A 409 33.69 -15.52 -1.85
CA ALA A 409 34.76 -15.84 -2.80
C ALA A 409 34.24 -16.34 -4.17
N ASP A 410 33.15 -17.11 -4.18
CA ASP A 410 32.54 -17.69 -5.38
C ASP A 410 31.33 -16.91 -5.91
N ASN A 411 30.94 -15.78 -5.30
CA ASN A 411 29.78 -15.02 -5.73
C ASN A 411 30.09 -14.19 -6.99
N PRO A 412 29.43 -14.45 -8.15
CA PRO A 412 29.71 -13.72 -9.39
C PRO A 412 29.17 -12.28 -9.36
N ARG A 413 28.44 -11.89 -8.31
CA ARG A 413 27.84 -10.56 -8.18
C ARG A 413 28.73 -9.67 -7.34
N ARG A 414 29.02 -8.49 -7.87
CA ARG A 414 29.76 -7.44 -7.17
C ARG A 414 28.90 -6.20 -7.13
N TYR A 415 28.58 -5.74 -5.92
CA TYR A 415 28.04 -4.39 -5.77
C TYR A 415 29.20 -3.41 -5.89
N ILE A 416 28.89 -2.17 -6.26
CA ILE A 416 29.89 -1.11 -6.31
C ILE A 416 29.82 -0.31 -5.01
N ALA A 417 31.00 -0.11 -4.39
CA ALA A 417 31.15 0.68 -3.17
C ALA A 417 30.79 2.15 -3.40
#